data_AF-A0A7J4V463-F1
#
_entry.id   AF-A0A7J4V463-F1
#
_cell.length_a   1.000
_cell.length_b   1.000
_cell.length_c   1.000
_cell.angle_alpha   90.00
_cell.angle_beta   90.00
_cell.angle_gamma   90.00
#
_symmetry.space_group_name_H-M   'P 1'
#
loop_
_entity.id
_entity.type
_entity.pdbx_description
1 polymer ?
#
loop_
_entity_poly.entity_id
_entity_poly.type
_entity_poly.pdbx_seq_one_letter_code
_entity_poly.pdbx_strand_id
1 'polypeptide(L)'
;MIGVASPLFCGTPFPRMAEAIAEHFELWEVLSEGQHRLDLVRDDLVRARDSLGLRFQVHAPMSDVNVGSVYEPMRLAAVNEIKQVI
;
A
#
# COMPACT_ATOMS: atom_id res chain seq x y z
N MET A 1 12.25 -11.70 11.39
CA MET A 1 11.81 -10.35 10.98
C MET A 1 10.29 -10.32 11.08
N ILE A 2 9.74 -9.37 11.82
CA ILE A 2 8.29 -9.19 11.99
C ILE A 2 7.95 -7.85 11.33
N GLY A 3 6.95 -7.85 10.45
CA GLY A 3 6.41 -6.64 9.82
C GLY A 3 5.03 -6.31 10.36
N VAL A 4 4.51 -5.16 9.95
CA VAL A 4 3.16 -4.71 10.30
C VAL A 4 2.35 -4.38 9.04
N ALA A 5 1.05 -4.66 9.09
CA ALA A 5 0.09 -4.34 8.05
C ALA A 5 -1.25 -3.96 8.72
N SER A 6 -1.91 -2.90 8.27
CA SER A 6 -3.27 -2.61 8.68
C SER A 6 -3.95 -1.69 7.66
N PRO A 7 -5.19 -1.99 7.21
CA PRO A 7 -5.97 -1.07 6.40
C PRO A 7 -6.26 0.27 7.12
N LEU A 8 -6.26 0.28 8.46
CA LEU A 8 -6.49 1.50 9.24
C LEU A 8 -5.40 2.55 9.02
N PHE A 9 -4.20 2.13 8.61
CA PHE A 9 -3.09 3.05 8.37
C PHE A 9 -3.36 4.01 7.22
N CYS A 10 -4.14 3.60 6.22
CA CYS A 10 -4.50 4.40 5.04
C CYS A 10 -5.29 5.68 5.37
N GLY A 11 -5.77 5.84 6.62
CA GLY A 11 -6.40 7.06 7.13
C GLY A 11 -5.44 8.09 7.73
N THR A 12 -4.14 7.76 7.84
CA THR A 12 -3.10 8.68 8.33
C THR A 12 -2.17 9.06 7.17
N PRO A 13 -1.70 10.31 7.06
CA PRO A 13 -0.74 10.68 6.02
C PRO A 13 0.49 9.77 6.00
N PHE A 14 0.91 9.35 4.81
CA PHE A 14 1.96 8.33 4.63
C PHE A 14 3.25 8.64 5.40
N PRO A 15 3.86 9.85 5.32
CA PRO A 15 5.12 10.13 6.02
C PRO A 15 5.00 9.96 7.54
N ARG A 16 3.89 10.43 8.13
CA ARG A 16 3.65 10.33 9.57
C ARG A 16 3.51 8.87 10.02
N MET A 17 2.85 8.04 9.20
CA MET A 17 2.71 6.62 9.51
C MET A 17 4.04 5.88 9.33
N ALA A 18 4.82 6.21 8.30
CA ALA A 18 6.15 5.63 8.09
C ALA A 18 7.07 5.90 9.29
N GLU A 19 7.10 7.14 9.80
CA GLU A 19 7.85 7.48 11.02
C GLU A 19 7.41 6.63 12.22
N ALA A 20 6.10 6.57 12.48
CA ALA A 20 5.56 5.80 13.60
C ALA A 20 5.84 4.29 13.49
N ILE A 21 5.82 3.73 12.28
CA ILE A 21 6.13 2.30 12.07
C ILE A 21 7.64 2.05 12.25
N ALA A 22 8.49 2.95 11.75
CA ALA A 22 9.95 2.82 11.86
C ALA A 22 10.45 2.79 13.32
N GLU A 23 9.69 3.35 14.27
CA GLU A 23 10.01 3.27 15.71
C GLU A 23 9.95 1.84 16.28
N HIS A 24 9.22 0.93 15.61
CA HIS A 24 8.89 -0.38 16.17
C HIS A 24 9.12 -1.55 15.19
N PHE A 25 9.10 -1.30 13.89
CA PHE A 25 9.19 -2.33 12.85
C PHE A 25 10.12 -1.91 11.72
N GLU A 26 10.85 -2.88 11.17
CA GLU A 26 11.73 -2.70 10.01
C GLU A 26 11.04 -2.97 8.66
N LEU A 27 9.79 -3.45 8.70
CA LEU A 27 9.01 -3.86 7.53
C LEU A 27 7.56 -3.40 7.67
N TRP A 28 7.10 -2.66 6.67
CA TRP A 28 5.70 -2.29 6.53
C TRP A 28 5.12 -2.90 5.25
N GLU A 29 4.05 -3.67 5.37
CA GLU A 29 3.19 -4.01 4.23
C GLU A 29 2.19 -2.87 3.99
N VAL A 30 2.45 -2.08 2.95
CA VAL A 30 1.63 -0.95 2.55
C VAL A 30 0.46 -1.46 1.74
N LEU A 31 -0.75 -1.24 2.26
CA LEU A 31 -1.96 -1.45 1.48
C LEU A 31 -2.15 -0.25 0.56
N SER A 32 -2.14 -0.49 -0.76
CA SER A 32 -2.29 0.55 -1.77
C SER A 32 -3.75 1.01 -1.92
N GLU A 33 -4.26 1.65 -0.87
CA GLU A 33 -5.64 2.10 -0.73
C GLU A 33 -5.67 3.51 -0.12
N GLY A 34 -6.76 4.24 -0.32
CA GLY A 34 -6.98 5.56 0.29
C GLY A 34 -5.81 6.53 0.07
N GLN A 35 -5.27 7.10 1.15
CA GLN A 35 -4.13 8.03 1.08
C GLN A 35 -2.78 7.34 0.81
N HIS A 36 -2.74 6.00 0.85
CA HIS A 36 -1.51 5.21 0.67
C HIS A 36 -1.47 4.52 -0.70
N ARG A 37 -2.36 4.90 -1.61
CA ARG A 37 -2.27 4.46 -3.01
C ARG A 37 -0.87 4.73 -3.57
N LEU A 38 -0.25 3.70 -4.15
CA LEU A 38 1.16 3.74 -4.56
C LEU A 38 1.48 4.79 -5.63
N ASP A 39 0.54 5.09 -6.52
CA ASP A 39 0.69 6.15 -7.51
C ASP A 39 0.80 7.54 -6.88
N LEU A 40 0.29 7.72 -5.65
CA LEU A 40 0.35 8.96 -4.90
C LEU A 40 1.59 9.06 -3.99
N VAL A 41 2.07 7.93 -3.45
CA VAL A 41 3.09 7.92 -2.37
C VAL A 41 4.44 7.35 -2.79
N ARG A 42 4.69 7.15 -4.09
CA ARG A 42 5.93 6.55 -4.60
C ARG A 42 7.20 7.27 -4.12
N ASP A 43 7.20 8.60 -4.13
CA ASP A 43 8.36 9.38 -3.70
C ASP A 43 8.56 9.32 -2.18
N ASP A 44 7.46 9.30 -1.42
CA ASP A 44 7.50 9.14 0.04
C ASP A 44 8.00 7.75 0.45
N LEU A 45 7.66 6.70 -0.31
CA LEU A 45 8.19 5.35 -0.12
C LEU A 45 9.72 5.32 -0.30
N VAL A 46 10.22 5.91 -1.38
CA VAL A 46 11.67 6.01 -1.63
C VAL A 46 12.34 6.77 -0.50
N ARG A 47 11.76 7.90 -0.09
CA ARG A 47 12.28 8.71 1.02
C ARG A 47 12.31 7.90 2.32
N ALA A 48 11.21 7.27 2.70
CA ALA A 48 11.13 6.49 3.94
C ALA A 48 12.09 5.30 3.93
N ARG A 49 12.29 4.64 2.77
CA ARG A 49 13.31 3.59 2.63
C ARG A 49 14.70 4.14 2.92
N ASP A 50 15.06 5.25 2.28
CA ASP A 50 16.42 5.79 2.32
C ASP A 50 16.72 6.51 3.64
N SER A 51 15.74 7.19 4.24
CA SER A 51 15.94 7.99 5.46
C SER A 51 15.60 7.24 6.76
N LEU A 52 14.63 6.31 6.74
CA LEU A 52 14.19 5.57 7.93
C LEU A 52 14.69 4.12 7.94
N GLY A 53 15.28 3.63 6.84
CA GLY A 53 15.71 2.22 6.72
C GLY A 53 14.53 1.24 6.63
N LEU A 54 13.31 1.74 6.41
CA LEU A 54 12.11 0.92 6.29
C LEU A 54 12.16 0.07 5.03
N ARG A 55 11.80 -1.20 5.15
CA ARG A 55 11.49 -2.06 4.01
C ARG A 55 9.99 -2.11 3.77
N PHE A 56 9.63 -2.35 2.52
CA PHE A 56 8.24 -2.35 2.11
C PHE A 56 7.85 -3.65 1.42
N GLN A 57 6.69 -4.16 1.79
CA GLN A 57 5.86 -5.02 0.97
C GLN A 57 4.65 -4.22 0.53
N VAL A 58 3.98 -4.67 -0.53
CA VAL A 58 2.80 -4.00 -1.07
C VAL A 58 1.67 -5.01 -1.13
N HIS A 59 0.53 -4.61 -0.59
CA HIS A 59 -0.73 -5.30 -0.82
C HIS A 59 -1.53 -4.53 -1.90
N ALA A 60 -2.00 -5.26 -2.91
CA ALA A 60 -2.87 -4.71 -3.95
C ALA A 60 -4.18 -4.16 -3.36
N PRO A 61 -4.86 -3.20 -4.01
CA PRO A 61 -6.17 -2.77 -3.58
C PRO A 61 -7.15 -3.96 -3.54
N MET A 62 -8.04 -3.94 -2.54
CA MET A 62 -9.01 -5.01 -2.31
C MET A 62 -10.44 -4.48 -2.23
N SER A 63 -10.61 -3.19 -1.97
CA SER A 63 -11.91 -2.54 -1.87
C SER A 63 -12.51 -2.40 -3.26
N ASP A 64 -13.77 -2.82 -3.43
CA ASP A 64 -14.52 -2.70 -4.70
C ASP A 64 -13.85 -3.36 -5.92
N VAL A 65 -12.91 -4.28 -5.69
CA VAL A 65 -12.17 -5.03 -6.70
C VAL A 65 -12.60 -6.49 -6.66
N ASN A 66 -13.00 -7.05 -7.81
CA ASN A 66 -13.33 -8.48 -7.91
C ASN A 66 -12.83 -9.11 -9.23
N VAL A 67 -11.62 -9.68 -9.18
CA VAL A 67 -11.02 -10.43 -10.31
C VAL A 67 -11.79 -11.72 -10.63
N GLY A 68 -12.48 -12.29 -9.65
CA GLY A 68 -13.31 -13.50 -9.81
C GLY A 68 -14.73 -13.21 -10.28
N SER A 69 -15.08 -11.96 -10.61
CA SER A 69 -16.43 -11.59 -11.02
C SER A 69 -16.85 -12.33 -12.30
N VAL A 70 -18.11 -12.77 -12.39
CA VAL A 70 -18.69 -13.30 -13.63
C VAL A 70 -18.88 -12.21 -14.69
N TYR A 71 -18.93 -10.94 -14.28
CA TYR A 71 -19.09 -9.79 -15.15
C TYR A 71 -17.74 -9.30 -15.67
N GLU A 72 -17.51 -9.42 -16.98
CA GLU A 72 -16.23 -9.09 -17.60
C GLU A 72 -15.75 -7.65 -17.34
N PRO A 73 -16.57 -6.60 -17.45
CA PRO A 73 -16.12 -5.24 -17.16
C PRO A 73 -15.59 -5.05 -15.74
N MET A 74 -16.15 -5.77 -14.74
CA MET A 74 -15.64 -5.75 -13.37
C MET A 74 -14.26 -6.43 -13.29
N ARG A 75 -14.05 -7.55 -13.98
CA ARG A 75 -12.72 -8.19 -14.02
C ARG A 75 -11.68 -7.29 -14.67
N LEU A 76 -12.02 -6.61 -15.76
CA LEU A 76 -11.13 -5.68 -16.43
C LEU A 76 -10.79 -4.48 -15.54
N ALA A 77 -11.79 -3.91 -14.86
CA ALA A 77 -11.57 -2.84 -13.88
C ALA A 77 -10.66 -3.30 -12.73
N ALA A 78 -10.92 -4.49 -12.17
CA ALA A 78 -10.11 -5.08 -11.10
C ALA A 78 -8.64 -5.28 -11.52
N VAL A 79 -8.39 -5.81 -12.71
CA VAL A 79 -7.03 -5.97 -13.25
C VAL A 79 -6.35 -4.62 -13.46
N ASN A 80 -7.09 -3.60 -13.92
CA ASN A 80 -6.53 -2.27 -14.13
C ASN A 80 -6.14 -1.57 -12.83
N GLU A 81 -6.91 -1.76 -11.75
CA GLU A 81 -6.56 -1.26 -10.41
C GLU A 81 -5.32 -1.99 -9.86
N ILE A 82 -5.25 -3.32 -9.96
CA ILE A 82 -4.08 -4.09 -9.49
C ILE A 82 -2.82 -3.71 -10.27
N LYS A 83 -2.92 -3.37 -11.56
CA LYS A 83 -1.77 -2.92 -12.35
C LYS A 83 -1.14 -1.61 -11.85
N GLN A 84 -1.85 -0.81 -11.06
CA GLN A 84 -1.28 0.42 -10.50
C GLN A 84 -0.24 0.14 -9.39
N VAL A 85 -0.18 -1.11 -8.89
CA VAL A 85 0.70 -1.50 -7.77
C VAL A 85 1.87 -2.40 -8.17
N ILE A 86 2.02 -2.69 -9.47
CA ILE A 86 3.09 -3.53 -10.04
C ILE A 86 4.06 -2.62 -10.80
#